data_AF-A0A806J8E9-F1
#
_entry.id   AF-A0A806J8E9-F1
#
_cell.length_a   1.000
_cell.length_b   1.000
_cell.length_c   1.000
_cell.angle_alpha   90.00
_cell.angle_beta   90.00
_cell.angle_gamma   90.00
#
_symmetry.space_group_name_H-M   'P 1'
#
loop_
_entity.id
_entity.type
_entity.pdbx_description
1 polymer ?
#
loop_
_entity_poly.entity_id
_entity_poly.type
_entity_poly.pdbx_seq_one_letter_code
_entity_poly.pdbx_strand_id
1 'polypeptide(L)' 'MRNQNITHYALDEQAQECFKNGINSLWQAYTLLEFVQKTLTNEEMLDHYAALNGVLALMSKGLDDLAEV' A
#
# COMPACT_ATOMS: atom_id res chain seq x y z
N MET A 1 26.96 -28.23 25.48
CA MET A 1 26.78 -27.23 24.40
C MET A 1 25.29 -27.03 24.21
N ARG A 2 24.75 -25.83 24.48
CA ARG A 2 23.32 -25.53 24.30
C ARG A 2 23.06 -25.35 22.81
N ASN A 3 22.31 -26.27 22.20
CA ASN A 3 21.74 -26.08 20.86
C ASN A 3 20.81 -24.86 20.90
N GLN A 4 21.26 -23.75 20.32
CA GLN A 4 20.38 -22.64 19.98
C GLN A 4 19.56 -23.08 18.77
N ASN A 5 18.35 -23.57 19.00
CA ASN A 5 17.36 -23.66 17.94
C ASN A 5 17.04 -22.23 17.50
N ILE A 6 17.65 -21.82 16.40
CA ILE A 6 17.30 -20.58 15.71
C ILE A 6 15.91 -20.84 15.12
N THR A 7 14.87 -20.36 15.80
CA THR A 7 13.52 -20.38 15.26
C THR A 7 13.50 -19.46 14.06
N HIS A 8 13.52 -20.04 12.85
CA HIS A 8 13.41 -19.28 11.62
C HIS A 8 11.98 -18.75 11.53
N TYR A 9 11.79 -17.46 11.85
CA TYR A 9 10.53 -16.77 11.59
C TYR A 9 10.47 -16.51 10.08
N ALA A 10 9.88 -17.45 9.35
CA ALA A 10 9.45 -17.23 7.97
C ALA A 10 7.95 -16.90 8.01
N LEU A 11 7.56 -15.83 7.31
CA LEU A 11 6.16 -15.60 7.00
C LEU A 11 5.66 -16.80 6.19
N ASP A 12 4.46 -17.29 6.50
CA ASP A 12 3.82 -18.27 5.63
C ASP A 12 3.45 -17.64 4.27
N GLU A 13 3.06 -18.48 3.31
CA GLU A 13 2.77 -18.01 1.94
C GLU A 13 1.66 -16.95 1.92
N GLN A 14 0.66 -17.08 2.78
CA GLN A 14 -0.46 -16.14 2.89
C GLN A 14 0.02 -14.79 3.42
N ALA A 15 0.79 -14.79 4.50
CA ALA A 15 1.38 -13.59 5.09
C ALA A 15 2.34 -12.87 4.12
N GLN A 16 3.12 -13.62 3.33
CA GLN A 16 3.97 -13.06 2.27
C GLN A 16 3.14 -12.41 1.15
N GLU A 17 2.02 -13.04 0.76
CA GLU A 17 1.12 -12.51 -0.26
C GLU A 17 0.42 -11.24 0.22
N CYS A 18 -0.12 -11.23 1.43
CA CYS A 18 -0.71 -10.04 2.08
C CYS A 18 0.30 -8.89 2.14
N PHE A 19 1.53 -9.16 2.58
CA PHE A 19 2.60 -8.16 2.63
C PHE A 19 2.92 -7.57 1.25
N LYS A 20 3.01 -8.42 0.22
CA LYS A 20 3.29 -8.00 -1.15
C LYS A 20 2.13 -7.16 -1.72
N ASN A 21 0.89 -7.57 -1.47
CA ASN A 21 -0.30 -6.86 -1.94
C ASN A 21 -0.40 -5.47 -1.29
N GLY A 22 -0.21 -5.40 0.03
CA GLY A 22 -0.19 -4.14 0.77
C GLY A 22 0.86 -3.16 0.26
N ILE A 23 2.10 -3.62 0.06
CA ILE A 23 3.17 -2.79 -0.53
C ILE A 23 2.81 -2.29 -1.93
N ASN A 24 2.25 -3.16 -2.78
CA ASN A 24 1.87 -2.76 -4.14
C ASN A 24 0.78 -1.69 -4.14
N SER A 25 -0.25 -1.83 -3.29
CA SER A 25 -1.31 -0.83 -3.17
C SER A 25 -0.80 0.52 -2.65
N LEU A 26 0.15 0.52 -1.71
CA LEU A 26 0.80 1.76 -1.25
C LEU A 26 1.61 2.44 -2.35
N TRP A 27 2.35 1.68 -3.16
CA TRP A 27 3.08 2.24 -4.31
C TRP A 27 2.14 2.83 -5.36
N GLN A 28 1.02 2.16 -5.66
CA GLN A 28 0.01 2.66 -6.58
C GLN A 28 -0.60 3.98 -6.07
N ALA A 29 -0.94 4.05 -4.78
CA ALA A 29 -1.43 5.28 -4.17
C ALA A 29 -0.41 6.43 -4.26
N TYR A 30 0.88 6.14 -4.00
CA TYR A 30 1.95 7.12 -4.12
C TYR A 30 2.08 7.68 -5.55
N THR A 31 2.07 6.82 -6.57
CA THR A 31 2.15 7.26 -7.97
C THR A 31 0.95 8.12 -8.38
N LEU A 32 -0.25 7.78 -7.91
CA LEU A 32 -1.44 8.59 -8.18
C LEU A 32 -1.38 9.95 -7.48
N LEU A 33 -0.86 10.04 -6.25
CA LEU A 33 -0.61 11.32 -5.59
C LEU A 33 0.38 12.19 -6.36
N GLU A 34 1.47 11.60 -6.85
CA GLU A 34 2.45 12.32 -7.68
C GLU A 34 1.81 12.85 -8.97
N PHE A 35 0.94 12.05 -9.60
CA PHE A 35 0.19 12.48 -10.77
C PHE A 35 -0.75 13.64 -10.46
N VAL A 36 -1.59 13.52 -9.42
CA VAL A 36 -2.51 14.57 -8.99
C VAL A 36 -1.77 15.86 -8.66
N GLN A 37 -0.63 15.78 -7.95
CA GLN A 37 0.19 16.95 -7.64
C GLN A 37 0.69 17.68 -8.90
N LYS A 38 1.08 16.93 -9.93
CA LYS A 38 1.57 17.49 -11.20
C LYS A 38 0.45 18.07 -12.07
N THR A 39 -0.79 17.61 -11.92
CA THR A 39 -1.93 18.07 -12.70
C THR A 39 -2.74 19.17 -12.04
N LEU A 40 -2.36 19.68 -10.86
CA LEU A 40 -3.02 20.79 -10.15
C LEU A 40 -2.88 22.14 -10.90
N THR A 41 -3.49 22.26 -12.07
CA THR A 41 -3.96 23.52 -12.63
C THR A 41 -5.41 23.72 -12.18
N ASN A 42 -5.81 24.95 -11.85
CA ASN A 42 -7.06 25.28 -11.14
C ASN A 42 -8.38 24.87 -11.86
N GLU A 43 -8.33 24.29 -13.06
CA GLU A 43 -9.50 24.13 -13.94
C GLU A 43 -10.28 22.81 -13.77
N GLU A 44 -9.72 21.76 -13.14
CA GLU A 44 -10.33 20.41 -13.14
C GLU A 44 -10.66 19.87 -11.73
N MET A 45 -11.19 20.72 -10.85
CA MET A 45 -11.47 20.39 -9.43
C MET A 45 -12.20 19.06 -9.17
N LEU A 46 -13.06 18.60 -10.10
CA LEU A 46 -13.81 17.33 -10.01
C LEU A 46 -12.92 16.10 -10.24
N ASP A 47 -12.02 16.12 -11.22
CA ASP A 47 -11.15 14.99 -11.54
C ASP A 47 -10.10 14.78 -10.45
N HIS A 48 -9.60 15.88 -9.87
CA HIS A 48 -8.69 15.84 -8.73
C HIS A 48 -9.36 15.28 -7.48
N TYR A 49 -10.62 15.63 -7.24
CA TYR A 49 -11.37 15.09 -6.10
C TYR A 49 -11.60 13.57 -6.24
N ALA A 50 -11.94 13.09 -7.44
CA ALA A 50 -12.08 11.66 -7.71
C ALA A 50 -10.74 10.91 -7.55
N ALA A 51 -9.65 11.49 -8.06
CA ALA A 51 -8.32 10.91 -7.94
C ALA A 51 -7.83 10.83 -6.48
N LEU A 52 -8.08 11.87 -5.67
CA LEU A 52 -7.74 11.88 -4.25
C LEU A 52 -8.53 10.83 -3.45
N ASN A 53 -9.82 10.64 -3.76
CA ASN A 53 -10.62 9.57 -3.15
C ASN A 53 -10.11 8.17 -3.55
N GLY A 54 -9.68 7.99 -4.80
CA GLY A 54 -9.05 6.76 -5.27
C GLY A 54 -7.74 6.44 -4.54
N VAL A 55 -6.89 7.45 -4.33
CA VAL A 55 -5.67 7.33 -3.50
C VAL A 55 -6.03 6.88 -2.09
N LEU A 56 -7.00 7.53 -1.45
CA LEU A 56 -7.40 7.23 -0.07
C LEU A 56 -7.87 5.77 0.07
N ALA A 57 -8.66 5.28 -0.89
CA ALA A 57 -9.11 3.89 -0.92
C ALA A 57 -7.94 2.90 -1.09
N LEU A 58 -6.98 3.19 -1.96
CA LEU A 58 -5.79 2.35 -2.17
C LEU A 58 -4.88 2.32 -0.93
N MET A 59 -4.70 3.45 -0.26
CA MET A 59 -3.93 3.51 1.00
C MET A 59 -4.62 2.72 2.10
N SER A 60 -5.94 2.85 2.25
CA SER A 60 -6.71 2.13 3.26
C SER A 60 -6.61 0.62 3.04
N LYS A 61 -6.82 0.16 1.80
CA LYS A 61 -6.64 -1.25 1.43
C LYS A 61 -5.21 -1.74 1.71
N GLY A 62 -4.21 -0.96 1.32
CA GLY A 62 -2.82 -1.35 1.55
C GLY A 62 -2.47 -1.49 3.04
N LEU A 63 -3.08 -0.67 3.89
CA LEU A 63 -2.93 -0.78 5.35
C LEU A 63 -3.68 -1.99 5.93
N ASP A 64 -4.89 -2.27 5.43
CA ASP A 64 -5.66 -3.45 5.85
C ASP A 64 -4.92 -4.74 5.47
N ASP A 65 -4.44 -4.85 4.23
CA ASP A 65 -3.68 -6.00 3.73
C ASP A 65 -2.38 -6.21 4.55
N LEU A 66 -1.76 -5.13 5.08
CA LEU A 66 -0.58 -5.23 5.95
C LEU A 66 -0.93 -5.58 7.40
N ALA A 67 -2.12 -5.24 7.88
CA ALA A 67 -2.57 -5.54 9.24
C ALA A 67 -3.06 -6.99 9.41
N GLU A 68 -3.37 -7.68 8.31
CA GLU A 68 -3.73 -9.11 8.27
C GLU A 68 -2.52 -10.06 8.36
N VAL A 69 -1.29 -9.53 8.42
CA VAL A 69 -0.01 -10.26 8.56
C VAL A 69 0.44 -10.35 10.01
#